data_AF-A0A558A7U2-F1
#
_entry.id   AF-A0A558A7U2-F1
#
_cell.length_a   1.000
_cell.length_b   1.000
_cell.length_c   1.000
_cell.angle_alpha   90.00
_cell.angle_beta   90.00
_cell.angle_gamma   90.00
#
_symmetry.space_group_name_H-M   'P 1'
#
loop_
_entity.id
_entity.type
_entity.pdbx_description
1 polymer ?
#
loop_
_entity_poly.entity_id
_entity_poly.type
_entity_poly.pdbx_seq_one_letter_code
_entity_poly.pdbx_strand_id
1 'polypeptide(L)'
;MDGNRIALRLGGLLGAVTMPATLGRKVAPSLHVRAMPAPALVHPGGERWTFLSGPGSATLEHMAALVPMGVSVVGDDALVVLPSPETEALDLWRWVDWPTRADLPAQAALLATTRALAAPVPTARSETP
;
A
#
# COMPACT_ATOMS: atom_id res chain seq x y z
N MET A 1 -3.72 0.01 -28.17
CA MET A 1 -4.47 1.05 -27.43
C MET A 1 -3.60 1.45 -26.25
N ASP A 2 -2.80 2.49 -26.41
CA ASP A 2 -2.07 3.08 -25.30
C ASP A 2 -3.05 3.99 -24.58
N GLY A 3 -3.80 3.43 -23.64
CA GLY A 3 -4.73 4.20 -22.81
C GLY A 3 -3.97 5.34 -22.13
N ASN A 4 -4.60 6.51 -22.00
CA ASN A 4 -4.04 7.65 -21.29
C ASN A 4 -3.78 7.25 -19.83
N ARG A 5 -2.52 6.97 -19.50
CA ARG A 5 -2.10 6.58 -18.15
C ARG A 5 -1.51 7.79 -17.46
N ILE A 6 -1.94 8.01 -16.23
CA ILE A 6 -1.32 8.99 -15.35
C ILE A 6 -0.20 8.24 -14.62
N ALA A 7 1.04 8.72 -14.74
CA ALA A 7 2.18 8.14 -14.03
C ALA A 7 2.70 9.15 -13.00
N LEU A 8 2.79 8.70 -11.75
CA LEU A 8 3.32 9.46 -10.63
C LEU A 8 4.75 9.02 -10.35
N ARG A 9 5.70 9.94 -10.44
CA ARG A 9 7.09 9.73 -10.00
C ARG A 9 7.16 9.79 -8.48
N LEU A 10 7.75 8.76 -7.87
CA LEU A 10 8.02 8.72 -6.44
C LEU A 10 9.38 9.34 -6.09
N GLY A 11 9.58 9.62 -4.81
CA GLY A 11 10.76 10.26 -4.25
C GLY A 11 10.47 11.68 -3.73
N GLY A 12 11.40 12.22 -2.96
CA GLY A 12 11.33 13.57 -2.38
C GLY A 12 10.23 13.75 -1.34
N LEU A 13 8.98 13.90 -1.82
CA LEU A 13 7.79 14.13 -0.99
C LEU A 13 6.79 12.97 -1.01
N LEU A 14 7.00 11.98 -1.88
CA LEU A 14 6.06 10.89 -2.09
C LEU A 14 6.77 9.56 -1.97
N GLY A 15 6.16 8.65 -1.20
CA GLY A 15 6.54 7.25 -1.13
C GLY A 15 5.37 6.37 -1.51
N ALA A 16 5.64 5.08 -1.68
CA ALA A 16 4.58 4.09 -1.82
C ALA A 16 4.98 2.73 -1.28
N VAL A 17 3.98 1.95 -0.89
CA VAL A 17 4.15 0.57 -0.41
C VAL A 17 3.20 -0.33 -1.18
N THR A 18 3.74 -1.39 -1.78
CA THR A 18 2.94 -2.40 -2.50
C THR A 18 2.85 -3.66 -1.67
N MET A 19 1.65 -4.25 -1.62
CA MET A 19 1.37 -5.44 -0.82
C MET A 19 0.32 -6.34 -1.49
N PRO A 20 0.17 -7.60 -1.05
CA PRO A 20 -0.92 -8.46 -1.52
C PRO A 20 -2.27 -7.86 -1.15
N ALA A 21 -3.28 -8.03 -2.01
CA ALA A 21 -4.62 -7.51 -1.79
C ALA A 21 -5.28 -8.04 -0.50
N THR A 22 -4.96 -9.27 -0.11
CA THR A 22 -5.42 -9.87 1.16
C THR A 22 -4.95 -9.08 2.38
N LEU A 23 -3.74 -8.52 2.34
CA LEU A 23 -3.22 -7.64 3.39
C LEU A 23 -3.74 -6.21 3.22
N GLY A 24 -3.80 -5.70 1.98
CA GLY A 24 -4.34 -4.38 1.67
C GLY A 24 -5.76 -4.17 2.20
N ARG A 25 -6.63 -5.17 2.04
CA ARG A 25 -8.01 -5.16 2.57
C ARG A 25 -8.09 -5.05 4.10
N LYS A 26 -7.04 -5.45 4.82
CA LYS A 26 -6.93 -5.27 6.28
C LYS A 26 -6.35 -3.90 6.63
N VAL A 27 -5.32 -3.47 5.89
CA VAL A 27 -4.58 -2.23 6.15
C VAL A 27 -5.44 -0.99 5.92
N ALA A 28 -6.12 -0.89 4.77
CA ALA A 28 -6.94 0.28 4.41
C ALA A 28 -7.95 0.71 5.50
N PRO A 29 -8.83 -0.18 6.01
CA PRO A 29 -9.75 0.18 7.08
C PRO A 29 -9.04 0.48 8.42
N SER A 30 -7.93 -0.21 8.74
CA SER A 30 -7.17 0.11 9.95
C SER A 30 -6.55 1.51 9.91
N LEU A 31 -6.12 1.99 8.75
CA LEU A 31 -5.59 3.33 8.58
C LEU A 31 -6.67 4.40 8.76
N HIS A 32 -7.87 4.14 8.24
CA HIS A 32 -9.04 4.99 8.48
C HIS A 32 -9.39 5.11 9.96
N VAL A 33 -9.45 3.99 10.69
CA VAL A 33 -9.72 3.99 12.14
C VAL A 33 -8.68 4.79 12.93
N ARG A 34 -7.43 4.83 12.44
CA ARG A 34 -6.33 5.58 13.05
C ARG A 34 -6.26 7.04 12.59
N ALA A 35 -7.26 7.53 11.86
CA ALA A 35 -7.31 8.88 11.28
C ALA A 35 -6.08 9.21 10.41
N MET A 36 -5.57 8.22 9.70
CA MET A 36 -4.40 8.34 8.80
C MET A 36 -4.66 7.65 7.45
N PRO A 37 -5.77 7.98 6.75
CA PRO A 37 -6.11 7.32 5.49
C PRO A 37 -4.98 7.48 4.47
N ALA A 38 -4.62 6.40 3.80
CA ALA A 38 -3.65 6.40 2.70
C ALA A 38 -4.41 6.17 1.39
N PRO A 39 -4.19 6.98 0.35
CA PRO A 39 -4.73 6.68 -0.97
C PRO A 39 -4.19 5.34 -1.43
N ALA A 40 -5.06 4.49 -1.97
CA ALA A 40 -4.70 3.12 -2.31
C ALA A 40 -5.31 2.73 -3.64
N LEU A 41 -4.54 2.01 -4.45
CA LEU A 41 -4.94 1.56 -5.77
C LEU A 41 -4.73 0.06 -5.93
N VAL A 42 -5.67 -0.58 -6.62
CA VAL A 42 -5.61 -1.98 -7.04
C VAL A 42 -4.91 -2.07 -8.39
N HIS A 43 -3.99 -3.00 -8.52
CA HIS A 43 -3.30 -3.34 -9.77
C HIS A 43 -4.20 -4.21 -10.67
N PRO A 44 -3.89 -4.29 -11.99
CA PRO A 44 -4.59 -5.20 -12.89
C PRO A 44 -4.58 -6.64 -12.36
N GLY A 45 -5.73 -7.30 -12.44
CA GLY A 45 -5.91 -8.66 -11.89
C GLY A 45 -6.21 -8.71 -10.39
N GLY A 46 -6.11 -7.60 -9.66
CA GLY A 46 -6.63 -7.50 -8.30
C GLY A 46 -5.76 -8.10 -7.20
N GLU A 47 -4.60 -8.67 -7.53
CA GLU A 47 -3.75 -9.40 -6.57
C GLU A 47 -2.86 -8.49 -5.72
N ARG A 48 -2.56 -7.29 -6.22
CA ARG A 48 -1.61 -6.35 -5.61
C ARG A 48 -2.27 -5.00 -5.41
N TRP A 49 -2.02 -4.41 -4.25
CA TRP A 49 -2.44 -3.05 -3.92
C TRP A 49 -1.22 -2.19 -3.66
N THR A 50 -1.22 -0.95 -4.12
CA THR A 50 -0.22 0.07 -3.75
C THR A 50 -0.89 1.16 -2.95
N PHE A 51 -0.32 1.46 -1.79
CA PHE A 51 -0.68 2.59 -0.95
C PHE A 51 0.31 3.72 -1.19
N LEU A 52 -0.20 4.93 -1.39
CA LEU A 52 0.60 6.15 -1.42
C LEU A 52 0.85 6.64 0.01
N SER A 53 2.06 7.14 0.25
CA SER A 53 2.49 7.67 1.54
C SER A 53 3.27 8.97 1.34
N GLY A 54 3.53 9.66 2.45
CA GLY A 54 4.61 10.65 2.49
C GLY A 54 5.96 9.98 2.21
N PRO A 55 7.05 10.76 2.18
CA PRO A 55 8.37 10.22 1.92
C PRO A 55 8.79 9.27 3.05
N GLY A 56 9.68 8.35 2.73
CA GLY A 56 10.21 7.41 3.71
C GLY A 56 11.61 6.95 3.38
N SER A 57 12.32 6.53 4.41
CA SER A 57 13.69 6.05 4.35
C SER A 57 13.77 4.68 5.03
N ALA A 58 12.98 3.72 4.54
CA ALA A 58 13.07 2.35 5.02
C ALA A 58 14.48 1.81 4.77
N THR A 59 15.17 1.39 5.83
CA THR A 59 16.49 0.76 5.71
C THR A 59 16.39 -0.57 4.97
N LEU A 60 17.51 -1.08 4.43
CA LEU A 60 17.56 -2.38 3.77
C LEU A 60 17.03 -3.51 4.67
N GLU A 61 17.40 -3.50 5.95
CA GLU A 61 16.91 -4.47 6.94
C GLU A 61 15.39 -4.38 7.10
N HIS A 62 14.84 -3.17 7.22
CA HIS A 62 13.40 -2.96 7.30
C HIS A 62 12.67 -3.50 6.06
N MET A 63 13.26 -3.32 4.86
CA MET A 63 12.69 -3.83 3.61
C MET A 63 12.81 -5.35 3.51
N ALA A 64 13.93 -5.94 3.92
CA ALA A 64 14.12 -7.39 3.93
C ALA A 64 13.09 -8.10 4.82
N ALA A 65 12.76 -7.51 5.98
CA ALA A 65 11.72 -8.02 6.86
C ALA A 65 10.31 -8.01 6.24
N LEU A 66 10.07 -7.23 5.18
CA LEU A 66 8.78 -7.15 4.48
C LEU A 66 8.59 -8.23 3.42
N VAL A 67 9.68 -8.77 2.88
CA VAL A 67 9.68 -9.74 1.78
C VAL A 67 8.84 -10.99 2.08
N PRO A 68 8.94 -11.64 3.27
CA PRO A 68 8.13 -12.83 3.56
C PRO A 68 6.62 -12.57 3.57
N MET A 69 6.21 -11.32 3.79
CA MET A 69 4.79 -10.90 3.77
C MET A 69 4.33 -10.48 2.36
N GLY A 70 5.21 -10.58 1.36
CA GLY A 70 4.97 -10.08 0.02
C GLY A 70 4.91 -8.55 -0.05
N VAL A 71 5.40 -7.83 0.96
CA VAL A 71 5.34 -6.36 1.00
C VAL A 71 6.63 -5.78 0.45
N SER A 72 6.53 -4.71 -0.34
CA SER A 72 7.68 -4.00 -0.91
C SER A 72 7.49 -2.49 -0.82
N VAL A 73 8.53 -1.79 -0.38
CA VAL A 73 8.61 -0.33 -0.52
C VAL A 73 8.97 -0.02 -1.97
N VAL A 74 8.26 0.90 -2.61
CA VAL A 74 8.57 1.33 -3.97
C VAL A 74 9.72 2.32 -3.89
N GLY A 75 10.78 2.08 -4.67
CA GLY A 75 12.00 2.90 -4.64
C GLY A 75 11.78 4.31 -5.16
N ASP A 76 12.73 5.18 -4.83
CA ASP A 76 12.80 6.53 -5.39
C ASP A 76 12.91 6.49 -6.92
N ASP A 77 12.40 7.53 -7.59
CA ASP A 77 12.31 7.69 -9.04
C ASP A 77 11.47 6.64 -9.80
N ALA A 78 10.93 5.65 -9.09
CA ALA A 78 9.97 4.71 -9.65
C ALA A 78 8.67 5.41 -10.08
N LEU A 79 8.00 4.84 -11.07
CA LEU A 79 6.68 5.29 -11.51
C LEU A 79 5.59 4.40 -10.92
N VAL A 80 4.61 5.02 -10.31
CA VAL A 80 3.33 4.38 -9.96
C VAL A 80 2.28 4.84 -10.97
N VAL A 81 1.58 3.89 -11.58
CA VAL A 81 0.44 4.22 -12.44
C VAL A 81 -0.74 4.54 -11.55
N LEU A 82 -1.31 5.73 -11.72
CA LEU A 82 -2.54 6.13 -11.07
C LEU A 82 -3.73 5.70 -11.94
N PRO A 83 -4.85 5.29 -11.31
CA PRO A 83 -6.11 5.13 -12.01
C PRO A 83 -6.49 6.42 -12.76
N SER A 84 -6.94 6.23 -13.99
CA SER A 84 -7.53 7.22 -14.89
C SER A 84 -8.94 6.76 -15.24
N PRO A 85 -9.84 7.65 -15.68
CA PRO A 85 -11.20 7.27 -16.06
C PRO A 85 -11.24 6.06 -17.03
N GLU A 86 -10.30 6.00 -17.97
CA GLU A 86 -10.22 4.89 -18.93
C GLU A 86 -9.70 3.59 -18.31
N THR A 87 -8.68 3.65 -17.46
CA THR A 87 -8.15 2.44 -16.81
C THR A 87 -9.13 1.88 -15.78
N GLU A 88 -9.93 2.73 -15.14
CA GLU A 88 -11.03 2.31 -14.27
C GLU A 88 -12.18 1.68 -15.06
N ALA A 89 -12.59 2.29 -16.18
CA ALA A 89 -13.64 1.75 -17.05
C ALA A 89 -13.28 0.36 -17.62
N LEU A 90 -11.98 0.05 -17.74
CA LEU A 90 -11.45 -1.23 -18.19
C LEU A 90 -11.09 -2.20 -17.05
N ASP A 91 -11.39 -1.86 -15.80
CA ASP A 91 -11.07 -2.65 -14.59
C ASP A 91 -9.56 -2.95 -14.41
N LEU A 92 -8.69 -2.12 -15.01
CA LEU A 92 -7.24 -2.33 -14.98
C LEU A 92 -6.61 -1.75 -13.71
N TRP A 93 -6.76 -0.44 -13.50
CA TRP A 93 -6.24 0.25 -12.32
C TRP A 93 -7.41 0.96 -11.67
N ARG A 94 -7.61 0.77 -10.37
CA ARG A 94 -8.76 1.35 -9.65
C ARG A 94 -8.35 1.89 -8.31
N TRP A 95 -8.95 3.00 -7.91
CA TRP A 95 -8.85 3.46 -6.53
C TRP A 95 -9.65 2.53 -5.62
N VAL A 96 -9.01 2.14 -4.51
CA VAL A 96 -9.69 1.61 -3.32
C VAL A 96 -10.06 2.77 -2.43
N ASP A 97 -9.06 3.58 -2.09
CA ASP A 97 -9.18 4.76 -1.27
C ASP A 97 -8.66 5.94 -2.08
N TRP A 98 -9.54 6.92 -2.32
CA TRP A 98 -9.20 8.08 -3.13
C TRP A 98 -8.23 9.02 -2.40
N PRO A 99 -7.36 9.72 -3.14
CA PRO A 99 -6.64 10.86 -2.59
C PRO A 99 -7.64 11.90 -2.07
N THR A 100 -7.49 12.25 -0.79
CA THR A 100 -8.27 13.31 -0.16
C THR A 100 -7.40 14.56 0.01
N ARG A 101 -7.96 15.62 0.61
CA ARG A 101 -7.17 16.80 1.00
C ARG A 101 -6.30 16.56 2.24
N ALA A 102 -6.40 15.40 2.89
CA ALA A 102 -5.58 15.08 4.05
C ALA A 102 -4.11 14.84 3.67
N ASP A 103 -3.21 15.13 4.60
CA ASP A 103 -1.80 14.79 4.44
C ASP A 103 -1.62 13.27 4.31
N LEU A 104 -0.68 12.87 3.45
CA LEU A 104 -0.33 11.47 3.32
C LEU A 104 0.29 10.96 4.62
N PRO A 105 -0.05 9.74 5.07
CA PRO A 105 0.58 9.18 6.25
C PRO A 105 2.08 9.00 6.02
N ALA A 106 2.86 9.19 7.08
CA ALA A 106 4.29 8.88 7.05
C ALA A 106 4.49 7.39 6.66
N GLN A 107 5.44 7.11 5.75
CA GLN A 107 5.67 5.75 5.26
C GLN A 107 5.96 4.77 6.41
N ALA A 108 6.67 5.22 7.45
CA ALA A 108 6.93 4.42 8.64
C ALA A 108 5.65 4.00 9.38
N ALA A 109 4.65 4.88 9.49
CA ALA A 109 3.37 4.58 10.13
C ALA A 109 2.54 3.58 9.31
N LEU A 110 2.55 3.73 7.98
CA LEU A 110 1.95 2.77 7.05
C LEU A 110 2.61 1.39 7.16
N LEU A 111 3.95 1.34 7.17
CA LEU A 111 4.71 0.09 7.33
C LEU A 111 4.48 -0.56 8.70
N ALA A 112 4.42 0.22 9.78
CA ALA A 112 4.12 -0.29 11.11
C ALA A 112 2.73 -0.94 11.17
N THR A 113 1.71 -0.27 10.62
CA THR A 113 0.34 -0.81 10.51
C THR A 113 0.32 -2.09 9.66
N THR A 114 1.04 -2.09 8.54
CA THR A 114 1.16 -3.24 7.65
C THR A 114 1.75 -4.45 8.37
N ARG A 115 2.86 -4.28 9.09
CA ARG A 115 3.50 -5.37 9.86
C ARG A 115 2.59 -5.91 10.96
N ALA A 116 1.91 -5.03 11.70
CA ALA A 116 1.00 -5.44 12.76
C ALA A 116 -0.16 -6.32 12.24
N LEU A 117 -0.62 -6.06 11.02
CA LEU A 117 -1.73 -6.79 10.39
C LEU A 117 -1.31 -8.01 9.57
N ALA A 118 -0.02 -8.10 9.24
CA ALA A 118 0.58 -9.23 8.55
C ALA A 118 1.05 -10.31 9.54
N ALA A 119 1.28 -9.96 10.81
CA ALA A 119 1.55 -10.93 11.85
C ALA A 119 0.41 -11.98 11.89
N PRO A 120 0.74 -13.27 12.00
CA PRO A 120 -0.26 -14.29 12.28
C PRO A 120 -1.04 -13.88 13.54
N VAL A 121 -2.36 -14.02 13.52
CA VAL A 121 -3.13 -14.00 14.77
C VAL A 121 -2.45 -15.02 15.69
N PRO A 122 -2.01 -14.65 16.91
CA PRO A 122 -1.50 -15.64 17.84
C PRO A 122 -2.61 -16.65 18.05
N THR A 123 -2.46 -17.85 17.48
CA THR A 123 -3.32 -18.97 17.79
C THR A 123 -3.17 -19.14 19.29
N ALA A 124 -4.24 -18.84 20.04
CA ALA A 124 -4.29 -19.05 21.47
C ALA A 124 -3.75 -20.46 21.70
N ARG A 125 -2.61 -20.54 22.38
CA ARG A 125 -1.96 -21.80 22.69
C ARG A 125 -3.04 -22.64 23.35
N SER A 126 -3.47 -23.71 22.70
CA SER A 126 -4.29 -24.75 23.33
C SER A 126 -3.39 -25.43 24.35
N GLU A 127 -3.10 -24.73 25.43
CA GLU A 127 -2.79 -25.35 26.70
C GLU A 127 -4.11 -25.91 27.20
N THR A 128 -4.13 -27.20 27.51
CA THR A 128 -4.69 -27.83 28.73
C THR A 128 -5.17 -29.25 28.39
N PRO A 129 -5.10 -30.23 29.30
CA PRO A 129 -4.16 -30.48 30.42
C PRO A 129 -3.32 -31.74 30.23
#